data_AF-A0A352NJ45-F1
#
_entry.id   AF-A0A352NJ45-F1
#
_cell.length_a   1.000
_cell.length_b   1.000
_cell.length_c   1.000
_cell.angle_alpha   90.00
_cell.angle_beta   90.00
_cell.angle_gamma   90.00
#
_symmetry.space_group_name_H-M   'P 1'
#
loop_
_entity.id
_entity.type
_entity.pdbx_description
1 polymer ?
#
loop_
_entity_poly.entity_id
_entity_poly.type
_entity_poly.pdbx_seq_one_letter_code
_entity_poly.pdbx_strand_id
1 'polypeptide(L)'
;LDFDNVIVPVANRIGKEGEGWKVLMHGLNFERTLISASAAAWQRMLLQYTVPYSQRRVQFGRPTIDIAVNQTRIADIISRLKTT
;
A
#
# COMPACT_ATOMS: atom_id res chain seq x y z
N LEU A 1 8.98 -8.21 -19.73
CA LEU A 1 10.42 -8.35 -20.06
C LEU A 1 10.55 -9.71 -20.73
N ASP A 2 11.21 -9.78 -21.89
CA ASP A 2 11.44 -11.03 -22.62
C ASP A 2 12.93 -11.17 -22.88
N PHE A 3 13.47 -12.38 -22.75
CA PHE A 3 14.89 -12.66 -22.85
C PHE A 3 15.12 -13.77 -23.86
N ASP A 4 15.32 -13.40 -25.13
CA ASP A 4 15.70 -14.33 -26.19
C ASP A 4 17.21 -14.27 -26.44
N ASN A 5 17.88 -15.40 -26.25
CA ASN A 5 19.33 -15.58 -26.47
C ASN A 5 20.23 -14.48 -25.86
N VAL A 6 19.83 -13.89 -24.74
CA VAL A 6 20.58 -12.82 -24.07
C VAL A 6 21.82 -13.40 -23.38
N ILE A 7 23.00 -12.94 -23.80
CA ILE A 7 24.28 -13.35 -23.22
C ILE A 7 24.58 -12.49 -21.99
N VAL A 8 24.71 -13.12 -20.82
CA VAL A 8 25.05 -12.45 -19.57
C VAL A 8 26.41 -12.97 -19.05
N PRO A 9 27.41 -12.10 -18.82
CA PRO A 9 28.69 -12.51 -18.25
C PRO A 9 28.54 -13.13 -16.85
N VAL A 10 29.33 -14.16 -16.55
CA VAL A 10 29.34 -14.81 -15.22
C VAL A 10 29.66 -13.82 -14.09
N ALA A 11 30.44 -12.77 -14.39
CA ALA A 11 30.76 -11.70 -13.44
C ALA A 11 29.51 -10.90 -12.96
N ASN A 12 28.40 -10.93 -13.70
CA ASN A 12 27.16 -10.27 -13.30
C ASN A 12 26.28 -11.14 -12.38
N ARG A 13 26.70 -12.38 -12.09
CA ARG A 13 25.97 -13.27 -11.16
C ARG A 13 26.08 -12.72 -9.74
N ILE A 14 24.93 -12.48 -9.11
CA ILE A 14 24.86 -12.11 -7.70
C ILE A 14 24.89 -13.40 -6.87
N GLY A 15 25.96 -13.61 -6.11
CA GLY A 15 26.17 -14.82 -5.30
C GLY A 15 26.66 -16.03 -6.09
N LYS A 16 26.58 -17.22 -5.49
CA LYS A 16 26.95 -18.50 -6.12
C LYS A 16 25.75 -19.14 -6.83
N GLU A 17 26.02 -20.13 -7.68
CA GLU A 17 24.98 -20.96 -8.30
C GLU A 17 24.12 -21.62 -7.23
N GLY A 18 22.80 -21.56 -7.39
CA GLY A 18 21.83 -22.07 -6.42
C GLY A 18 21.49 -21.12 -5.26
N GLU A 19 22.20 -20.01 -5.07
CA GLU A 19 21.94 -19.08 -3.94
C GLU A 19 20.82 -18.07 -4.19
N GLY A 20 20.20 -18.06 -5.38
CA GLY A 20 19.19 -17.06 -5.77
C GLY A 20 18.03 -16.93 -4.79
N TRP A 21 17.54 -18.04 -4.23
CA TRP A 21 16.46 -18.00 -3.23
C TRP A 21 16.87 -17.26 -1.95
N LYS A 22 18.09 -17.48 -1.47
CA LYS A 22 18.61 -16.83 -0.26
C LYS A 22 18.79 -15.33 -0.49
N VAL A 23 19.33 -14.95 -1.65
CA VAL A 23 19.46 -13.55 -2.06
C VAL A 23 18.09 -12.86 -2.11
N LEU A 24 17.11 -13.51 -2.75
CA LEU A 24 15.74 -12.99 -2.85
C LEU A 24 15.09 -12.81 -1.48
N MET A 25 15.13 -13.83 -0.61
CA MET A 25 14.48 -13.77 0.70
C MET A 25 15.07 -12.73 1.64
N HIS A 26 16.34 -12.37 1.46
CA HIS A 26 16.96 -11.30 2.24
C HIS A 26 16.30 -9.94 1.97
N GLY A 27 15.99 -9.63 0.71
CA GLY A 27 15.29 -8.40 0.34
C GLY A 27 13.78 -8.47 0.55
N LEU A 28 13.15 -9.59 0.17
CA LEU A 28 11.69 -9.68 0.07
C LEU A 28 10.99 -9.51 1.43
N ASN A 29 11.59 -9.98 2.53
CA ASN A 29 11.03 -9.77 3.86
C ASN A 29 11.02 -8.29 4.26
N PHE A 30 12.10 -7.57 3.97
CA PHE A 30 12.18 -6.14 4.22
C PHE A 30 11.19 -5.36 3.35
N GLU A 31 11.10 -5.70 2.06
CA GLU A 31 10.16 -5.08 1.13
C GLU A 31 8.70 -5.25 1.59
N ARG A 32 8.33 -6.43 2.09
CA ARG A 32 6.99 -6.68 2.65
C ARG A 32 6.70 -5.76 3.83
N THR A 33 7.63 -5.62 4.76
CA THR A 33 7.47 -4.71 5.91
C THR A 33 7.33 -3.26 5.45
N LEU A 34 8.15 -2.83 4.50
CA LEU A 34 8.11 -1.48 3.93
C LEU A 34 6.74 -1.19 3.29
N ILE A 35 6.23 -2.12 2.48
CA ILE A 35 4.93 -2.00 1.82
C ILE A 35 3.81 -1.89 2.86
N SER A 36 3.79 -2.75 3.89
CA SER A 36 2.79 -2.68 4.96
C SER A 36 2.81 -1.34 5.70
N ALA A 37 4.00 -0.85 6.06
CA ALA A 37 4.16 0.44 6.72
C ALA A 37 3.65 1.60 5.83
N SER A 38 4.00 1.56 4.54
CA SER A 38 3.51 2.56 3.59
C SER A 38 1.98 2.54 3.48
N ALA A 39 1.36 1.36 3.39
CA ALA A 39 -0.08 1.23 3.26
C ALA A 39 -0.83 1.84 4.46
N ALA A 40 -0.31 1.65 5.68
CA ALA A 40 -0.85 2.30 6.88
C ALA A 40 -0.71 3.83 6.84
N ALA A 41 0.43 4.35 6.36
CA ALA A 41 0.62 5.78 6.16
C ALA A 41 -0.36 6.36 5.12
N TRP A 42 -0.57 5.67 4.00
CA TRP A 42 -1.55 6.05 2.97
C TRP A 42 -2.97 6.08 3.52
N GLN A 43 -3.37 5.12 4.35
CA GLN A 43 -4.69 5.12 5.00
C GLN A 43 -4.88 6.32 5.93
N ARG A 44 -3.85 6.71 6.70
CA ARG A 44 -3.87 7.94 7.51
C ARG A 44 -4.05 9.18 6.65
N MET A 45 -3.29 9.26 5.56
CA MET A 45 -3.37 10.37 4.61
C MET A 45 -4.77 10.46 3.98
N LEU A 46 -5.34 9.33 3.55
CA LEU A 46 -6.69 9.28 2.98
C LEU A 46 -7.75 9.85 3.93
N LEU A 47 -7.66 9.57 5.23
CA LEU A 47 -8.57 10.14 6.22
C LEU A 47 -8.41 11.67 6.36
N GLN A 48 -7.18 12.18 6.30
CA GLN A 48 -6.91 13.62 6.34
C GLN A 48 -7.54 14.38 5.17
N TYR A 49 -7.71 13.76 4.01
CA TYR A 49 -8.41 14.37 2.88
C TYR A 49 -9.92 14.11 2.89
N THR A 50 -10.32 12.87 3.20
CA THR A 50 -11.71 12.43 3.06
C THR A 50 -12.62 13.07 4.09
N VAL A 51 -12.18 13.20 5.35
CA VAL A 51 -13.01 13.77 6.42
C VAL A 51 -13.31 15.25 6.18
N PRO A 52 -12.31 16.14 5.97
CA PRO A 52 -12.60 17.55 5.70
C PRO A 52 -13.38 17.76 4.41
N TYR A 53 -13.13 16.96 3.36
CA TYR A 53 -13.90 17.03 2.13
C TYR A 53 -15.37 16.68 2.36
N SER A 54 -15.65 15.62 3.12
CA SER A 54 -17.02 15.17 3.40
C SER A 54 -17.81 16.16 4.26
N GLN A 55 -17.11 16.93 5.11
CA GLN A 55 -17.70 17.99 5.93
C GLN A 55 -18.18 19.19 5.11
N ARG A 56 -17.47 19.56 4.03
CA ARG A 56 -17.80 20.73 3.20
C ARG A 56 -18.63 20.40 1.95
N ARG A 57 -18.58 19.16 1.46
CA ARG A 57 -19.33 18.74 0.28
C ARG A 57 -20.81 18.56 0.63
N VAL A 58 -21.70 19.21 -0.11
CA VAL A 58 -23.16 19.12 0.08
C VAL A 58 -23.81 18.30 -1.03
N GLN A 59 -24.67 17.36 -0.66
CA GLN A 59 -25.57 16.62 -1.56
C GLN A 59 -26.89 16.35 -0.84
N PHE A 60 -28.01 16.31 -1.58
CA PHE A 60 -29.34 16.09 -1.00
C PHE A 60 -29.67 17.06 0.15
N GLY A 61 -29.24 18.32 0.02
CA GLY A 61 -29.50 19.39 1.00
C GLY A 61 -28.70 19.33 2.30
N ARG A 62 -27.72 18.43 2.44
CA ARG A 62 -26.88 18.32 3.64
C ARG A 62 -25.41 17.99 3.33
N PRO A 63 -24.48 18.30 4.25
CA PRO A 63 -23.12 17.78 4.18
C PRO A 63 -23.08 16.26 3.97
N THR A 64 -22.19 15.79 3.11
CA THR A 64 -22.07 14.36 2.80
C THR A 64 -21.58 13.53 3.99
N ILE A 65 -20.97 14.15 5.00
CA ILE A 65 -20.61 13.50 6.26
C ILE A 65 -21.83 13.10 7.11
N ASP A 66 -23.00 13.71 6.88
CA ASP A 66 -24.24 13.38 7.62
C ASP A 66 -24.99 12.18 7.02
N ILE A 67 -24.49 11.64 5.89
CA ILE A 67 -25.05 10.45 5.25
C ILE A 67 -24.47 9.22 5.95
N ALA A 68 -25.32 8.41 6.59
CA ALA A 68 -24.93 7.24 7.37
C ALA A 68 -23.98 6.28 6.61
N VAL A 69 -24.24 6.01 5.33
CA VAL A 69 -23.38 5.14 4.51
C VAL A 69 -21.94 5.67 4.40
N ASN A 70 -21.77 7.00 4.33
CA ASN A 70 -20.43 7.60 4.30
C ASN A 70 -19.74 7.50 5.67
N GLN A 71 -20.50 7.67 6.76
CA GLN A 71 -19.98 7.51 8.12
C GLN A 71 -19.49 6.08 8.37
N THR A 72 -20.26 5.07 7.94
CA THR A 72 -19.85 3.67 8.04
C THR A 72 -18.56 3.40 7.27
N ARG A 73 -18.44 3.91 6.04
CA ARG A 73 -17.20 3.76 5.24
C ARG A 73 -15.99 4.40 5.91
N ILE A 74 -16.15 5.60 6.47
CA ILE A 74 -15.07 6.28 7.20
C ILE A 74 -14.70 5.48 8.46
N ALA A 75 -15.69 4.98 9.20
CA ALA A 75 -15.47 4.15 10.39
C ALA A 75 -14.71 2.86 10.06
N ASP A 76 -15.02 2.20 8.93
CA ASP A 76 -14.31 1.00 8.48
C ASP A 76 -12.83 1.28 8.18
N ILE A 77 -12.52 2.41 7.53
CA ILE A 77 -11.15 2.82 7.25
C ILE A 77 -10.38 3.05 8.56
N ILE A 78 -11.00 3.74 9.53
CA ILE A 78 -10.40 3.99 10.85
C ILE A 78 -10.17 2.67 11.60
N SER A 79 -11.14 1.75 11.57
CA SER A 79 -11.06 0.45 12.24
C SER A 79 -9.91 -0.40 11.68
N ARG A 80 -9.78 -0.46 10.35
CA ARG A 80 -8.68 -1.15 9.67
C ARG A 80 -7.32 -0.54 10.02
N LEU A 81 -7.22 0.78 9.97
CA LEU A 81 -5.98 1.49 10.30
C LEU A 81 -5.50 1.22 11.74
N LYS A 82 -6.43 1.11 12.70
CA LYS A 82 -6.06 0.84 14.11
C LYS A 82 -5.65 -0.62 14.36
N THR A 83 -6.14 -1.54 13.54
CA THR A 83 -5.84 -2.97 13.65
C THR A 83 -4.55 -3.36 12.92
N THR A 84 -4.04 -2.48 12.04
CA THR A 84 -2.78 -2.67 11.30
C THR A 84 -1.60 -2.12 12.09
#